data_AF-A0A803KUL8-F1
#
_entry.id   AF-A0A803KUL8-F1
#
_cell.length_a   1.000
_cell.length_b   1.000
_cell.length_c   1.000
_cell.angle_alpha   90.00
_cell.angle_beta   90.00
_cell.angle_gamma   90.00
#
_symmetry.space_group_name_H-M   'P 1'
#
loop_
_entity.id
_entity.type
_entity.pdbx_description
1 polymer ?
#
loop_
_entity_poly.entity_id
_entity_poly.type
_entity_poly.pdbx_seq_one_letter_code
_entity_poly.pdbx_strand_id
1 'polypeptide(L)' 'MLHYTSGGQFTIPVIIRGPGGVGRQLRAKHSQRIESYFQSIPGIQLVACSTPYNAKGLMKAAIRSENPVILF' A
#
# COMPACT_ATOMS: atom_id res chain seq x y z
N MET A 1 -4.44 6.62 -11.33
CA MET A 1 -4.70 7.25 -12.66
C MET A 1 -5.14 8.71 -12.59
N LEU A 2 -5.96 9.16 -11.62
CA LEU A 2 -6.45 10.56 -11.56
C LEU A 2 -5.34 11.62 -11.67
N HIS A 3 -4.23 11.46 -10.94
CA HIS A 3 -3.10 12.41 -11.01
C HIS A 3 -2.53 12.52 -12.44
N TYR A 4 -2.35 11.39 -13.13
CA TYR A 4 -1.85 11.37 -14.51
C TYR A 4 -2.88 11.93 -15.50
N THR A 5 -4.13 11.48 -15.45
CA THR A 5 -5.18 11.88 -16.40
C THR A 5 -5.62 13.33 -16.22
N SER A 6 -5.42 13.91 -15.05
CA SER A 6 -5.66 15.33 -14.78
C SER A 6 -4.46 16.23 -15.14
N GLY A 7 -3.37 15.68 -15.69
CA GLY A 7 -2.16 16.47 -15.96
C GLY A 7 -1.53 17.05 -14.69
N GLY A 8 -1.66 16.35 -13.55
CA GLY A 8 -1.11 16.76 -12.26
C GLY A 8 -1.98 17.72 -11.45
N GLN A 9 -3.19 18.08 -11.92
CA GLN A 9 -4.07 19.03 -11.22
C GLN A 9 -4.63 18.49 -9.89
N PHE A 10 -4.73 17.16 -9.75
CA PHE A 10 -5.21 16.52 -8.53
C PHE A 10 -4.20 15.53 -7.97
N THR A 11 -3.99 15.55 -6.65
CA THR A 11 -3.24 14.51 -5.92
C THR A 11 -4.19 13.50 -5.28
N ILE A 12 -3.68 12.34 -4.87
CA ILE A 12 -4.48 11.30 -4.18
C ILE A 12 -3.72 10.86 -2.92
N PRO A 13 -3.70 11.70 -1.87
CA PRO A 13 -2.97 11.42 -0.63
C PRO A 13 -3.77 10.42 0.25
N VAL A 14 -3.88 9.17 -0.21
CA VAL A 14 -4.64 8.11 0.46
C VAL A 14 -3.73 6.95 0.80
N ILE A 15 -3.93 6.39 2.00
CA ILE A 15 -3.22 5.18 2.45
C ILE A 15 -4.24 4.09 2.72
N ILE A 16 -4.01 2.95 2.11
CA ILE A 16 -4.73 1.72 2.42
C ILE A 16 -3.76 0.81 3.15
N ARG A 17 -4.04 0.54 4.43
CA ARG A 17 -3.27 -0.39 5.23
C ARG A 17 -4.06 -1.68 5.42
N GLY A 18 -3.44 -2.81 5.12
CA GLY A 18 -4.03 -4.13 5.34
C GLY A 18 -2.96 -5.17 5.66
N PRO A 19 -3.29 -6.29 6.30
CA PRO A 19 -2.32 -7.33 6.55
C PRO A 19 -1.87 -7.98 5.23
N GLY A 20 -0.56 -8.05 4.99
CA GLY A 20 0.01 -8.87 3.91
C GLY A 20 0.36 -10.29 4.37
N GLY A 21 -0.22 -11.30 3.73
CA GLY A 21 0.25 -12.68 3.84
C GLY A 21 -0.37 -13.57 4.90
N VAL A 22 0.39 -14.59 5.29
CA VAL A 22 -0.09 -15.76 6.04
C VAL A 22 0.19 -15.58 7.54
N GLY A 23 -0.83 -15.80 8.37
CA GLY A 23 -0.69 -15.98 9.82
C GLY A 23 -1.18 -17.38 10.25
N ARG A 24 -1.22 -17.66 11.55
CA ARG A 24 -1.70 -18.96 12.05
C ARG A 24 -3.23 -19.07 11.96
N GLN A 25 -3.71 -20.13 11.31
CA GLN A 25 -5.13 -20.56 11.30
C GLN A 25 -6.14 -19.54 10.75
N LEU A 26 -5.75 -18.78 9.73
CA LEU A 26 -6.57 -17.70 9.16
C LEU A 26 -7.58 -18.15 8.07
N ARG A 27 -7.63 -19.43 7.69
CA ARG A 27 -8.47 -19.97 6.60
C ARG A 27 -8.20 -19.29 5.23
N ALA A 28 -8.97 -19.68 4.21
CA ALA A 28 -8.72 -19.39 2.80
C ALA A 28 -8.82 -17.89 2.40
N LYS A 29 -9.49 -17.04 3.18
CA LYS A 29 -9.75 -15.63 2.83
C LYS A 29 -9.03 -14.60 3.71
N HIS A 30 -8.20 -15.04 4.67
CA HIS A 30 -7.45 -14.14 5.55
C HIS A 30 -5.94 -14.42 5.55
N SER A 31 -5.42 -15.07 4.51
CA SER A 31 -3.99 -15.43 4.39
C SER A 31 -3.40 -15.21 3.00
N GLN A 32 -4.14 -14.52 2.14
CA GLN A 32 -3.78 -14.25 0.76
C GLN A 32 -2.63 -13.26 0.64
N ARG A 33 -1.81 -13.49 -0.38
CA ARG A 33 -0.82 -12.55 -0.89
C ARG A 33 -1.39 -11.92 -2.15
N ILE A 34 -1.87 -10.68 -2.03
CA ILE A 34 -2.49 -9.93 -3.13
C ILE A 34 -1.60 -8.80 -3.65
N GLU A 35 -0.37 -8.72 -3.15
CA GLU A 35 0.64 -7.73 -3.52
C GLU A 35 0.85 -7.71 -5.06
N SER A 36 0.98 -8.88 -5.68
CA SER A 36 1.19 -9.00 -7.13
C SER A 36 0.03 -8.45 -7.97
N TYR A 37 -1.21 -8.50 -7.46
CA TYR A 37 -2.36 -7.92 -8.14
C TYR A 37 -2.26 -6.40 -8.19
N PHE A 38 -1.78 -5.77 -7.12
CA PHE A 38 -1.60 -4.32 -7.06
C PHE A 38 -0.32 -3.85 -7.77
N GLN A 39 0.72 -4.67 -7.84
CA GLN A 39 1.95 -4.35 -8.56
C GLN A 39 1.73 -4.08 -10.06
N SER A 40 0.72 -4.69 -10.67
CA SER A 40 0.39 -4.47 -12.08
C SER A 40 -0.35 -3.15 -12.33
N ILE A 41 -0.78 -2.44 -11.28
CA ILE A 41 -1.57 -1.20 -11.39
C ILE A 41 -0.62 0.02 -11.33
N PRO A 42 -0.46 0.77 -12.43
CA PRO A 42 0.44 1.92 -12.46
C PRO A 42 -0.08 3.09 -11.63
N GLY A 43 0.86 3.80 -10.99
CA GLY A 43 0.58 5.00 -10.20
C GLY A 43 0.14 4.72 -8.75
N ILE A 44 0.26 3.48 -8.28
CA ILE A 44 0.13 3.11 -6.86
C ILE A 44 1.52 2.80 -6.30
N GLN A 45 1.82 3.31 -5.11
CA GLN A 45 3.03 2.94 -4.38
C GLN A 45 2.74 1.77 -3.46
N LEU A 46 3.56 0.72 -3.53
CA LEU A 46 3.44 -0.48 -2.71
C LEU A 46 4.57 -0.57 -1.71
N VAL A 47 4.25 -0.78 -0.43
CA VAL A 47 5.24 -0.92 0.64
C VAL A 47 4.86 -2.09 1.54
N ALA A 48 5.86 -2.88 1.94
CA ALA A 48 5.71 -3.90 2.99
C ALA A 48 6.76 -3.67 4.08
N CYS A 49 6.41 -3.97 5.32
CA CYS A 49 7.31 -3.83 6.46
C CYS A 49 7.50 -5.15 7.22
N SER A 50 8.67 -5.34 7.83
CA SER A 50 9.02 -6.58 8.55
C SER A 50 9.57 -6.35 9.96
N THR A 51 9.79 -5.10 10.36
CA THR A 51 10.28 -4.73 11.69
C THR A 51 9.46 -3.58 12.26
N PRO A 52 9.35 -3.45 13.60
CA PRO A 52 8.64 -2.33 14.23
C PRO A 52 9.23 -0.96 13.86
N TYR A 53 10.56 -0.87 13.73
CA TYR A 53 11.25 0.36 13.33
C TYR A 53 10.84 0.79 11.91
N ASN A 54 10.89 -0.15 10.96
CA ASN A 54 10.55 0.13 9.58
C ASN A 54 9.05 0.42 9.43
N ALA A 55 8.18 -0.32 10.13
CA ALA A 55 6.74 -0.07 10.10
C ALA A 55 6.40 1.37 10.52
N LYS A 56 7.01 1.87 11.60
CA LYS A 56 6.84 3.26 12.05
C LYS A 56 7.35 4.27 11.02
N GLY A 57 8.56 4.05 10.50
CA GLY A 57 9.19 4.95 9.54
C GLY A 57 8.40 5.04 8.23
N LEU A 58 8.04 3.88 7.66
CA LEU A 58 7.33 3.76 6.41
C LEU A 58 5.89 4.27 6.51
N MET A 59 5.19 4.03 7.62
CA MET A 59 3.86 4.60 7.84
C MET A 59 3.91 6.14 7.87
N LYS A 60 4.90 6.72 8.57
CA LYS A 60 5.07 8.18 8.60
C LYS A 60 5.44 8.76 7.24
N ALA A 61 6.25 8.05 6.46
CA ALA A 61 6.58 8.45 5.09
C ALA A 61 5.35 8.38 4.18
N ALA A 62 4.56 7.31 4.26
CA ALA A 62 3.32 7.13 3.51
C ALA A 62 2.32 8.26 3.80
N ILE A 63 2.14 8.65 5.08
CA ILE A 63 1.25 9.77 5.49
C ILE A 63 1.62 11.10 4.86
N ARG A 64 2.88 11.29 4.48
CA ARG A 64 3.37 12.52 3.85
C ARG A 64 3.44 12.43 2.33
N SER A 65 3.03 11.30 1.74
CA SER A 65 3.02 11.11 0.30
C SER A 65 1.76 11.72 -0.30
N GLU A 66 1.93 12.41 -1.43
CA GLU A 66 0.82 12.89 -2.27
C GLU A 66 0.28 11.80 -3.22
N ASN A 67 0.91 10.61 -3.21
CA ASN A 67 0.53 9.47 -4.02
C ASN A 67 -0.30 8.47 -3.21
N PRO A 68 -1.14 7.65 -3.88
CA PRO A 68 -1.84 6.58 -3.20
C PRO A 68 -0.84 5.48 -2.80
N VAL A 69 -0.82 5.14 -1.51
CA VAL A 69 0.07 4.13 -0.94
C VAL A 69 -0.73 2.95 -0.40
N ILE A 70 -0.33 1.73 -0.76
CA ILE A 70 -0.80 0.51 -0.11
C ILE A 70 0.33 -0.02 0.78
N LEU A 71 0.04 -0.18 2.07
CA LEU A 71 0.97 -0.66 3.09
C LEU A 71 0.51 -2.03 3.60
N PHE A 72 1.38 -3.02 3.40
CA PHE A 72 1.22 -4.41 3.85
C PHE A 72 2.03 -4.76 5.10
#